data_AF-A0A968H1B8-F1
#
_entry.id   AF-A0A968H1B8-F1
#
_cell.length_a   1.000
_cell.length_b   1.000
_cell.length_c   1.000
_cell.angle_alpha   90.00
_cell.angle_beta   90.00
_cell.angle_gamma   90.00
#
_symmetry.space_group_name_H-M   'P 1'
#
loop_
_entity.id
_entity.type
_entity.pdbx_description
1 polymer ?
#
loop_
_entity_poly.entity_id
_entity_poly.type
_entity_poly.pdbx_seq_one_letter_code
_entity_poly.pdbx_strand_id
1 'polypeptide(L)'
;GDPTEIAFLVAERKLRATEDLATRFTRRGEIPFSSERKLMTTLQADAERGGRIAVVTKGAPDVLLARCTHERLGIDAVPLTEERRAAILATIDRLADDALRTLGVAYRRLDTTEPPEADESLERDLIFAGVVGMIDPPRPEAGASIAEAKDAGIRVIMITGDHARTAARIAESLGIGGSDGAAGLARTLTGRELDALDDTTLRERARSVSVYARVAPEHKLRIVGALRAERDIVAMTGDGVNDAPALKAADIGVAMGIAGTDVAKEAANMILADDNFATIVAAVREGRAIFANIRKFLRYLLSSNAGEVLTMFLGVVGAPVLGLYAVGEEFVAPLLATQILWINLVTDSGPALALGFDPPPEDVMRQPPRRPTDRVIDRPMGLTIILTGLVMAAATLLAIDLRLPGGLVPGSASLVEARTMGFTTSVIASLFVAYNARSARESAFHRFFSNRRLVGAIAFSLVLHVLVVYAPVLNTAFGTAPLGFEDWILCIALASSVLWVEELRKAVVRRRLWQAD
;
A
#
# COMPACT_ATOMS: atom_id res chain seq x y z
N GLY A 1 -23.99 15.33 17.18
CA GLY A 1 -23.93 14.64 18.47
C GLY A 1 -22.98 13.46 18.36
N ASP A 2 -22.58 12.88 19.49
CA ASP A 2 -21.74 11.68 19.53
C ASP A 2 -22.45 10.47 18.88
N PRO A 3 -21.76 9.58 18.13
CA PRO A 3 -22.38 8.43 17.47
C PRO A 3 -23.19 7.53 18.41
N THR A 4 -22.75 7.38 19.66
CA THR A 4 -23.45 6.61 20.69
C THR A 4 -24.83 7.19 20.98
N GLU A 5 -24.93 8.52 21.09
CA GLU A 5 -26.20 9.20 21.35
C GLU A 5 -27.12 9.17 20.13
N ILE A 6 -26.54 9.32 18.93
CA ILE A 6 -27.27 9.18 17.67
C ILE A 6 -27.88 7.77 17.57
N ALA A 7 -27.16 6.73 17.98
CA ALA A 7 -27.69 5.36 17.99
C ALA A 7 -28.94 5.23 18.87
N PHE A 8 -28.98 5.88 20.04
CA PHE A 8 -30.18 5.94 20.90
C PHE A 8 -31.34 6.66 20.21
N LEU A 9 -31.10 7.80 19.54
CA LEU A 9 -32.14 8.53 18.80
C LEU A 9 -32.68 7.73 17.61
N VAL A 10 -31.82 6.99 16.91
CA VAL A 10 -32.23 6.10 15.82
C VAL A 10 -33.06 4.94 16.37
N ALA A 11 -32.67 4.35 17.50
CA ALA A 11 -33.43 3.30 18.15
C ALA A 11 -34.81 3.79 18.61
N GLU A 12 -34.88 4.98 19.23
CA GLU A 12 -36.13 5.61 19.65
C GLU A 12 -37.10 5.80 18.48
N ARG A 13 -36.61 6.30 17.33
CA ARG A 13 -37.43 6.45 16.11
C ARG A 13 -37.91 5.10 15.56
N LYS A 14 -37.05 4.08 15.59
CA LYS A 14 -37.43 2.71 15.17
C LYS A 14 -38.50 2.10 16.08
N LEU A 15 -38.48 2.44 17.37
CA LEU A 15 -39.48 2.03 18.36
C LEU A 15 -40.76 2.87 18.33
N ARG A 16 -40.81 3.95 17.52
CA ARG A 16 -41.94 4.89 17.42
C ARG A 16 -42.35 5.53 18.76
N ALA A 17 -41.38 5.78 19.64
CA ALA A 17 -41.61 6.30 21.00
C ALA A 17 -41.51 7.84 21.11
N THR A 18 -41.24 8.55 20.01
CA THR A 18 -40.72 9.93 20.03
C THR A 18 -41.75 11.00 20.42
N GLU A 19 -43.00 10.87 19.99
CA GLU A 19 -44.01 11.90 20.26
C GLU A 19 -44.45 11.91 21.75
N ASP A 20 -44.62 10.72 22.35
CA ASP A 20 -45.06 10.61 23.75
C ASP A 20 -43.98 11.02 24.77
N LEU A 21 -42.70 10.75 24.47
CA LEU A 21 -41.59 11.04 25.39
C LEU A 21 -41.31 12.54 25.54
N ALA A 22 -41.36 13.30 24.44
CA ALA A 22 -41.12 14.74 24.44
C ALA A 22 -42.22 15.51 25.17
N THR A 23 -43.46 15.03 25.11
CA THR A 23 -44.58 15.60 25.88
C THR A 23 -44.55 15.21 27.35
N ARG A 24 -43.98 14.05 27.67
CA ARG A 24 -43.96 13.51 29.04
C ARG A 24 -42.80 14.04 29.87
N PHE A 25 -41.59 14.05 29.32
CA PHE A 25 -40.37 14.36 30.07
C PHE A 25 -39.78 15.71 29.65
N THR A 26 -39.65 16.63 30.61
CA THR A 26 -38.98 17.92 30.40
C THR A 26 -37.64 17.95 31.14
N ARG A 27 -36.52 18.16 30.43
CA ARG A 27 -35.18 18.22 31.04
C ARG A 27 -35.07 19.46 31.93
N ARG A 28 -34.68 19.27 33.19
CA ARG A 28 -34.50 20.33 34.20
C ARG A 28 -33.04 20.54 34.62
N GLY A 29 -32.18 19.56 34.38
CA GLY A 29 -30.76 19.65 34.69
C GLY A 29 -30.00 18.47 34.09
N GLU A 30 -28.68 18.58 34.05
CA GLU A 30 -27.81 17.53 33.56
C GLU A 30 -26.46 17.53 34.27
N ILE A 31 -25.90 16.34 34.38
CA ILE A 31 -24.53 16.10 34.79
C ILE A 31 -23.85 15.50 33.54
N PRO A 32 -23.01 16.29 32.85
CA PRO A 32 -22.43 15.87 31.57
C PRO A 32 -21.52 14.66 31.75
N PHE A 33 -21.34 13.90 30.68
CA PHE A 33 -20.41 12.77 30.69
C PHE A 33 -19.00 13.22 31.07
N SER A 34 -18.34 12.48 31.97
CA SER A 34 -16.89 12.60 32.19
C SER A 34 -16.20 11.25 32.04
N SER A 35 -15.00 11.23 31.47
CA SER A 35 -14.22 10.01 31.27
C SER A 35 -13.81 9.33 32.58
N GLU A 36 -13.70 10.11 33.66
CA GLU A 36 -13.41 9.62 35.00
C GLU A 36 -14.57 8.80 35.58
N ARG A 37 -15.80 9.32 35.47
CA ARG A 37 -17.02 8.68 36.01
C ARG A 37 -17.61 7.65 35.07
N LYS A 38 -17.46 7.86 33.75
CA LYS A 38 -18.05 7.06 32.66
C LYS A 38 -19.59 7.03 32.69
N LEU A 39 -20.21 8.05 33.28
CA LEU A 39 -21.66 8.19 33.44
C LEU A 39 -22.12 9.56 32.95
N MET A 40 -23.34 9.62 32.44
CA MET A 40 -24.09 10.84 32.15
C MET A 40 -25.45 10.74 32.81
N THR A 41 -25.88 11.82 33.46
CA THR A 41 -27.15 11.85 34.18
C THR A 41 -27.98 13.05 33.76
N THR A 42 -29.29 12.87 33.61
CA THR A 42 -30.24 13.94 33.34
C THR A 42 -31.37 13.93 34.37
N LEU A 43 -31.83 15.11 34.75
CA LEU A 43 -32.99 15.31 35.60
C LEU A 43 -34.17 15.67 34.70
N GLN A 44 -35.24 14.90 34.78
CA GLN A 44 -36.41 15.01 33.93
C GLN A 44 -37.65 15.21 34.80
N ALA A 45 -38.43 16.26 34.55
CA ALA A 45 -39.77 16.38 35.14
C ALA A 45 -40.74 15.48 34.38
N ASP A 46 -41.38 14.53 35.07
CA ASP A 46 -42.33 13.57 34.50
C ASP A 46 -43.77 14.10 34.63
N ALA A 47 -44.37 14.53 33.52
CA ALA A 47 -45.71 15.09 33.48
C ALA A 47 -46.78 14.11 33.97
N GLU A 48 -46.62 12.80 33.74
CA GLU A 48 -47.55 11.76 34.22
C GLU A 48 -47.49 11.55 35.73
N ARG A 49 -46.41 12.00 36.38
CA ARG A 49 -46.25 11.94 37.84
C ARG A 49 -46.37 13.32 38.48
N GLY A 50 -47.18 14.19 37.88
CA GLY A 50 -47.43 15.54 38.41
C GLY A 50 -46.17 16.42 38.41
N GLY A 51 -45.26 16.21 37.45
CA GLY A 51 -44.02 16.98 37.34
C GLY A 51 -42.90 16.54 38.30
N ARG A 52 -43.06 15.40 39.00
CA ARG A 52 -42.00 14.86 39.86
C ARG A 52 -40.73 14.55 39.07
N ILE A 53 -39.59 14.67 39.75
CA ILE A 53 -38.28 14.53 39.12
C ILE A 53 -37.87 13.06 39.00
N ALA A 54 -37.48 12.66 37.79
CA ALA A 54 -36.79 11.42 37.49
C ALA A 54 -35.32 11.70 37.15
N VAL A 55 -34.42 11.06 37.87
CA VAL A 55 -32.99 11.03 37.58
C VAL A 55 -32.75 9.86 36.64
N VAL A 56 -32.26 10.10 35.43
CA VAL A 56 -31.97 9.06 34.44
C VAL A 56 -30.49 9.08 34.14
N THR A 57 -29.83 7.95 34.37
CA THR A 57 -28.38 7.79 34.20
C THR A 57 -28.09 6.73 33.15
N LYS A 58 -27.18 7.05 32.22
CA LYS A 58 -26.60 6.11 31.27
C LYS A 58 -25.08 6.07 31.43
N GLY A 59 -24.47 4.93 31.17
CA GLY A 59 -23.01 4.84 31.15
C GLY A 59 -22.46 3.42 31.08
N ALA A 60 -21.21 3.25 31.51
CA ALA A 60 -20.56 1.94 31.56
C ALA A 60 -21.37 0.98 32.47
N PRO A 61 -21.81 -0.19 31.96
CA PRO A 61 -22.72 -1.07 32.70
C PRO A 61 -22.19 -1.53 34.07
N ASP A 62 -20.90 -1.86 34.15
CA ASP A 62 -20.20 -2.26 35.38
C ASP A 62 -20.20 -1.15 36.43
N VAL A 63 -19.86 0.07 36.03
CA VAL A 63 -19.86 1.25 36.91
C VAL A 63 -21.28 1.62 37.36
N LEU A 64 -22.25 1.56 36.44
CA LEU A 64 -23.63 1.91 36.74
C LEU A 64 -24.29 0.90 37.68
N LEU A 65 -24.05 -0.40 37.47
CA LEU A 65 -24.56 -1.46 38.33
C LEU A 65 -24.11 -1.24 39.78
N ALA A 66 -22.86 -0.85 40.03
CA ALA A 66 -22.35 -0.59 41.37
C ALA A 66 -23.13 0.49 42.15
N ARG A 67 -23.88 1.35 41.42
CA ARG A 67 -24.70 2.44 41.97
C ARG A 67 -26.20 2.10 42.03
N CYS A 68 -26.58 0.88 41.64
CA CYS A 68 -27.96 0.40 41.66
C CYS A 68 -28.24 -0.45 42.89
N THR A 69 -29.38 -0.19 43.54
CA THR A 69 -29.90 -0.97 44.66
C THR A 69 -31.10 -1.85 44.27
N HIS A 70 -31.75 -1.53 43.14
CA HIS A 70 -32.92 -2.24 42.64
C HIS A 70 -32.75 -2.52 41.14
N GLU A 71 -33.50 -3.50 40.62
CA GLU A 71 -33.72 -3.69 39.18
C GLU A 71 -35.20 -3.55 38.84
N ARG A 72 -35.47 -3.18 37.60
CA ARG A 72 -36.83 -3.12 37.07
C ARG A 72 -37.22 -4.48 36.48
N LEU A 73 -38.25 -5.11 37.05
CA LEU A 73 -38.91 -6.29 36.47
C LEU A 73 -40.32 -5.89 36.02
N GLY A 74 -40.50 -5.73 34.70
CA GLY A 74 -41.76 -5.24 34.15
C GLY A 74 -42.03 -3.79 34.54
N ILE A 75 -43.02 -3.56 35.41
CA ILE A 75 -43.37 -2.24 35.96
C ILE A 75 -42.85 -2.03 37.39
N ASP A 76 -42.42 -3.10 38.05
CA ASP A 76 -42.04 -3.11 39.45
C ASP A 76 -40.53 -2.92 39.64
N ALA A 77 -40.16 -2.32 40.76
CA ALA A 77 -38.77 -2.23 41.21
C ALA A 77 -38.54 -3.24 42.33
N VAL A 78 -37.62 -4.18 42.11
CA VAL A 78 -37.28 -5.22 43.09
C VAL A 78 -35.84 -5.03 43.58
N PRO A 79 -35.49 -5.41 44.81
CA PRO A 79 -34.12 -5.34 45.30
C PRO A 79 -33.15 -6.12 44.39
N LEU A 80 -32.02 -5.49 44.03
CA LEU A 80 -31.00 -6.12 43.20
C LEU A 80 -30.13 -7.04 44.07
N THR A 81 -30.33 -8.35 43.95
CA THR A 81 -29.51 -9.34 44.66
C THR A 81 -28.15 -9.53 43.97
N GLU A 82 -27.17 -10.07 44.69
CA GLU A 82 -25.84 -10.33 44.15
C GLU A 82 -25.87 -11.42 43.06
N GLU A 83 -26.73 -12.43 43.17
CA GLU A 83 -26.93 -13.44 42.12
C GLU A 83 -27.42 -12.79 40.83
N ARG A 84 -28.33 -11.82 40.96
CA ARG A 84 -28.89 -11.11 39.82
C ARG A 84 -27.87 -10.16 39.20
N ARG A 85 -27.11 -9.44 40.02
CA ARG A 85 -25.98 -8.62 39.58
C ARG A 85 -24.99 -9.44 38.75
N ALA A 86 -24.60 -10.62 39.23
CA ALA A 86 -23.73 -11.53 38.50
C ALA A 86 -24.33 -11.99 37.16
N ALA A 87 -25.62 -12.30 37.11
CA ALA A 87 -26.30 -12.70 35.88
C ALA A 87 -26.38 -11.58 34.82
N ILE A 88 -26.56 -10.33 35.26
CA ILE A 88 -26.55 -9.16 34.36
C ILE A 88 -25.13 -8.96 33.80
N LEU A 89 -24.09 -9.03 34.65
CA LEU A 89 -22.70 -8.94 34.21
C LEU A 89 -22.33 -10.04 33.22
N ALA A 90 -22.76 -11.28 33.44
CA ALA A 90 -22.58 -12.38 32.48
C ALA A 90 -23.28 -12.12 31.13
N THR A 91 -24.42 -11.40 31.14
CA THR A 91 -25.10 -11.01 29.91
C THR A 91 -24.36 -9.89 29.18
N ILE A 92 -23.81 -8.92 29.91
CA ILE A 92 -22.95 -7.87 29.33
C ILE A 92 -21.72 -8.49 28.68
N ASP A 93 -21.08 -9.46 29.34
CA ASP A 93 -19.95 -10.21 28.79
C ASP A 93 -20.34 -10.91 27.47
N ARG A 94 -21.49 -11.59 27.44
CA ARG A 94 -22.01 -12.24 26.22
C ARG A 94 -22.31 -11.25 25.09
N LEU A 95 -22.89 -10.08 25.39
CA LEU A 95 -23.10 -9.04 24.39
C LEU A 95 -21.77 -8.50 23.84
N ALA A 96 -20.74 -8.39 24.70
CA ALA A 96 -19.40 -8.02 24.27
C ALA A 96 -18.75 -9.12 23.41
N ASP A 97 -19.03 -10.39 23.68
CA ASP A 97 -18.60 -11.53 22.84
C ASP A 97 -19.27 -11.51 21.45
N ASP A 98 -20.47 -10.95 21.35
CA ASP A 98 -21.17 -10.62 20.09
C ASP A 98 -20.67 -9.31 19.45
N ALA A 99 -19.56 -8.74 19.92
CA ALA A 99 -18.96 -7.48 19.49
C ALA A 99 -19.85 -6.24 19.66
N LEU A 100 -20.85 -6.30 20.56
CA LEU A 100 -21.69 -5.15 20.88
C LEU A 100 -21.02 -4.29 21.95
N ARG A 101 -20.91 -2.98 21.68
CA ARG A 101 -20.68 -1.95 22.69
C ARG A 101 -21.93 -1.83 23.56
N THR A 102 -21.76 -2.04 24.87
CA THR A 102 -22.86 -2.04 25.82
C THR A 102 -22.95 -0.75 26.62
N LEU A 103 -24.16 -0.22 26.81
CA LEU A 103 -24.47 0.86 27.75
C LEU A 103 -25.55 0.43 28.73
N GLY A 104 -25.31 0.66 30.01
CA GLY A 104 -26.30 0.49 31.06
C GLY A 104 -27.20 1.72 31.12
N VAL A 105 -28.48 1.50 31.41
CA VAL A 105 -29.46 2.54 31.70
C VAL A 105 -30.11 2.25 33.04
N ALA A 106 -30.17 3.26 33.90
CA ALA A 106 -30.80 3.19 35.20
C ALA A 106 -31.54 4.50 35.49
N TYR A 107 -32.48 4.46 36.41
CA TYR A 107 -33.21 5.65 36.82
C TYR A 107 -33.55 5.62 38.31
N ARG A 108 -33.80 6.79 38.88
CA ARG A 108 -34.33 6.95 40.23
C ARG A 108 -35.44 8.00 40.20
N ARG A 109 -36.56 7.69 40.83
CA ARG A 109 -37.71 8.60 40.95
C ARG A 109 -37.60 9.31 42.30
N LEU A 110 -37.67 10.64 42.29
CA LEU A 110 -37.66 11.46 43.48
C LEU A 110 -39.08 11.96 43.77
N ASP A 111 -39.43 12.05 45.05
CA ASP A 111 -40.70 12.61 45.50
C ASP A 111 -40.60 14.14 45.70
N THR A 112 -40.03 14.82 44.72
CA THR A 112 -39.95 16.29 44.63
C THR A 112 -40.32 16.75 43.23
N THR A 113 -40.93 17.93 43.11
CA THR A 113 -41.19 18.63 41.85
C THR A 113 -40.11 19.66 41.52
N GLU A 114 -39.35 20.11 42.53
CA GLU A 114 -38.20 21.00 42.34
C GLU A 114 -36.94 20.17 42.06
N PRO A 115 -36.20 20.47 40.98
CA PRO A 115 -34.99 19.75 40.64
C PRO A 115 -33.89 20.06 41.68
N PRO A 116 -33.31 19.04 42.33
CA PRO A 116 -32.12 19.24 43.16
C PRO A 116 -30.94 19.70 42.31
N GLU A 117 -29.88 20.16 42.97
CA GLU A 117 -28.63 20.52 42.31
C GLU A 117 -28.06 19.31 41.54
N ALA A 118 -27.67 19.54 40.29
CA ALA A 118 -27.22 18.49 39.39
C ALA A 118 -25.76 18.11 39.71
N ASP A 119 -25.57 17.32 40.77
CA ASP A 119 -24.28 16.84 41.22
C ASP A 119 -24.21 15.30 41.33
N GLU A 120 -23.01 14.78 41.51
CA GLU A 120 -22.74 13.34 41.55
C GLU A 120 -23.46 12.60 42.69
N SER A 121 -23.92 13.33 43.72
CA SER A 121 -24.66 12.73 44.84
C SER A 121 -26.02 12.17 44.41
N LEU A 122 -26.48 12.54 43.21
CA LEU A 122 -27.70 12.01 42.60
C LEU A 122 -27.54 10.62 41.98
N GLU A 123 -26.31 10.17 41.73
CA GLU A 123 -25.98 8.92 41.03
C GLU A 123 -25.83 7.75 42.02
N ARG A 124 -26.80 7.58 42.90
CA ARG A 124 -26.87 6.50 43.91
C ARG A 124 -28.29 5.99 44.07
N ASP A 125 -28.43 4.80 44.65
CA ASP A 125 -29.72 4.15 44.90
C ASP A 125 -30.59 4.04 43.64
N LEU A 126 -29.95 3.75 42.51
CA LEU A 126 -30.60 3.71 41.20
C LEU A 126 -31.36 2.38 41.01
N ILE A 127 -32.39 2.43 40.16
CA ILE A 127 -33.12 1.27 39.67
C ILE A 127 -32.57 0.93 38.28
N PHE A 128 -31.92 -0.22 38.15
CA PHE A 128 -31.37 -0.69 36.90
C PHE A 128 -32.49 -1.05 35.91
N ALA A 129 -32.51 -0.40 34.75
CA ALA A 129 -33.56 -0.61 33.75
C ALA A 129 -33.15 -1.65 32.70
N GLY A 130 -31.87 -1.69 32.33
CA GLY A 130 -31.37 -2.65 31.34
C GLY A 130 -30.07 -2.23 30.68
N VAL A 131 -29.66 -3.03 29.70
CA VAL A 131 -28.46 -2.81 28.87
C VAL A 131 -28.89 -2.67 27.42
N VAL A 132 -28.29 -1.72 26.72
CA VAL A 132 -28.40 -1.56 25.27
C VAL A 132 -27.08 -1.99 24.65
N GLY A 133 -27.13 -2.93 23.71
CA GLY A 133 -26.01 -3.29 22.85
C GLY A 133 -26.10 -2.55 21.52
N MET A 134 -25.01 -1.93 21.09
CA MET A 134 -24.88 -1.28 19.79
C MET A 134 -23.56 -1.70 19.15
N ILE A 135 -23.52 -1.79 17.83
CA ILE A 135 -22.30 -2.16 17.10
C ILE A 135 -21.98 -1.07 16.10
N ASP A 136 -20.69 -0.78 15.96
CA ASP A 136 -20.17 -0.11 14.78
C ASP A 136 -19.72 -1.21 13.81
N PRO A 137 -20.57 -1.59 12.83
CA PRO A 137 -20.28 -2.73 11.98
C PRO A 137 -19.10 -2.42 11.08
N PRO A 138 -18.18 -3.38 10.88
CA PRO A 138 -17.12 -3.17 9.90
C PRO A 138 -17.71 -3.03 8.50
N ARG A 139 -17.00 -2.30 7.64
CA ARG A 139 -17.40 -2.16 6.24
C ARG A 139 -17.41 -3.53 5.54
N PRO A 140 -18.38 -3.82 4.65
CA PRO A 140 -18.50 -5.12 3.98
C PRO A 140 -17.22 -5.58 3.26
N GLU A 141 -16.48 -4.64 2.69
CA GLU A 141 -15.25 -4.87 1.94
C GLU A 141 -14.02 -5.12 2.82
N ALA A 142 -14.07 -4.77 4.11
CA ALA A 142 -12.90 -4.79 4.99
C ALA A 142 -12.29 -6.20 5.12
N GLY A 143 -13.14 -7.23 5.30
CA GLY A 143 -12.68 -8.61 5.41
C GLY A 143 -11.96 -9.11 4.15
N ALA A 144 -12.51 -8.81 2.96
CA ALA A 144 -11.88 -9.18 1.70
C ALA A 144 -10.54 -8.47 1.48
N SER A 145 -10.47 -7.18 1.83
CA SER A 145 -9.22 -6.42 1.75
C SER A 145 -8.15 -6.90 2.73
N ILE A 146 -8.53 -7.30 3.95
CA ILE A 146 -7.60 -7.87 4.93
C ILE A 146 -7.06 -9.22 4.44
N ALA A 147 -7.92 -10.06 3.85
CA ALA A 147 -7.49 -11.31 3.24
C ALA A 147 -6.50 -11.07 2.09
N GLU A 148 -6.80 -10.13 1.20
CA GLU A 148 -5.90 -9.80 0.08
C GLU A 148 -4.54 -9.24 0.58
N ALA A 149 -4.56 -8.40 1.62
CA ALA A 149 -3.34 -7.90 2.25
C ALA A 149 -2.49 -9.04 2.83
N LYS A 150 -3.14 -10.02 3.48
CA LYS A 150 -2.48 -11.21 4.02
C LYS A 150 -1.89 -12.11 2.95
N ASP A 151 -2.62 -12.35 1.86
CA ASP A 151 -2.11 -13.10 0.70
C ASP A 151 -0.88 -12.42 0.10
N ALA A 152 -0.82 -11.09 0.17
CA ALA A 152 0.34 -10.29 -0.22
C ALA A 152 1.47 -10.28 0.82
N GLY A 153 1.37 -11.05 1.91
CA GLY A 153 2.33 -11.13 3.01
C GLY A 153 2.36 -9.89 3.90
N ILE A 154 1.30 -9.08 3.91
CA ILE A 154 1.19 -7.86 4.73
C ILE A 154 0.46 -8.22 6.02
N ARG A 155 1.07 -7.87 7.15
CA ARG A 155 0.46 -8.06 8.46
C ARG A 155 -0.44 -6.87 8.80
N VAL A 156 -1.70 -7.15 9.09
CA VAL A 156 -2.67 -6.15 9.57
C VAL A 156 -2.72 -6.20 11.10
N ILE A 157 -2.68 -5.03 11.74
CA ILE A 157 -2.76 -4.87 13.20
C ILE A 157 -3.92 -3.91 13.50
N MET A 158 -4.81 -4.30 14.42
CA MET A 158 -5.89 -3.45 14.89
C MET A 158 -5.43 -2.63 16.10
N ILE A 159 -5.69 -1.32 16.07
CA ILE A 159 -5.41 -0.40 17.17
C ILE A 159 -6.69 0.38 17.45
N THR A 160 -7.31 0.18 18.62
CA THR A 160 -8.61 0.77 18.96
C THR A 160 -8.70 1.23 20.42
N GLY A 161 -9.58 2.22 20.67
CA GLY A 161 -9.99 2.64 22.00
C GLY A 161 -11.02 1.69 22.66
N ASP A 162 -11.56 0.73 21.92
CA ASP A 162 -12.61 -0.17 22.39
C ASP A 162 -12.14 -1.16 23.46
N HIS A 163 -13.10 -1.84 24.08
CA HIS A 163 -12.84 -2.92 25.02
C HIS A 163 -12.13 -4.10 24.35
N ALA A 164 -11.19 -4.72 25.08
CA ALA A 164 -10.34 -5.80 24.55
C ALA A 164 -11.13 -6.97 23.95
N ARG A 165 -12.22 -7.40 24.61
CA ARG A 165 -13.10 -8.46 24.10
C ARG A 165 -13.76 -8.08 22.77
N THR A 166 -14.40 -6.91 22.69
CA THR A 166 -15.03 -6.40 21.48
C THR A 166 -14.01 -6.29 20.34
N ALA A 167 -12.85 -5.69 20.60
CA ALA A 167 -11.78 -5.55 19.63
C ALA A 167 -11.27 -6.92 19.12
N ALA A 168 -11.06 -7.89 20.01
CA ALA A 168 -10.63 -9.23 19.65
C ALA A 168 -11.67 -9.94 18.76
N ARG A 169 -12.97 -9.78 19.04
CA ARG A 169 -14.06 -10.38 18.26
C ARG A 169 -14.22 -9.75 16.89
N ILE A 170 -14.10 -8.42 16.77
CA ILE A 170 -14.09 -7.74 15.48
C ILE A 170 -12.84 -8.14 14.68
N ALA A 171 -11.68 -8.22 15.34
CA ALA A 171 -10.45 -8.69 14.70
C ALA A 171 -10.62 -10.12 14.17
N GLU A 172 -11.18 -11.02 14.97
CA GLU A 172 -11.44 -12.41 14.56
C GLU A 172 -12.40 -12.51 13.38
N SER A 173 -13.52 -11.77 13.40
CA SER A 173 -14.50 -11.78 12.31
C SER A 173 -13.95 -11.22 10.99
N LEU A 174 -13.02 -10.28 11.07
CA LEU A 174 -12.31 -9.71 9.93
C LEU A 174 -11.06 -10.52 9.53
N GLY A 175 -10.72 -11.55 10.29
CA GLY A 175 -9.53 -12.36 10.08
C GLY A 175 -8.23 -11.62 10.39
N ILE A 176 -8.19 -10.65 11.29
CA ILE A 176 -6.97 -9.98 11.77
C ILE A 176 -6.28 -10.85 12.84
N GLY A 177 -5.18 -11.51 12.49
CA GLY A 177 -4.46 -12.46 13.36
C GLY A 177 -3.41 -13.25 12.57
N GLY A 178 -2.56 -14.02 13.26
CA GLY A 178 -1.48 -14.80 12.62
C GLY A 178 -1.95 -15.89 11.64
N SER A 179 -1.00 -16.58 11.01
CA SER A 179 -1.18 -17.66 10.02
C SER A 179 -2.09 -18.81 10.47
N ASP A 180 -2.27 -18.96 11.78
CA ASP A 180 -3.07 -20.02 12.40
C ASP A 180 -4.54 -19.61 12.63
N GLY A 181 -4.94 -18.43 12.12
CA GLY A 181 -6.31 -17.91 12.23
C GLY A 181 -6.73 -17.42 13.63
N ALA A 182 -5.95 -17.71 14.67
CA ALA A 182 -6.28 -17.30 16.03
C ALA A 182 -5.98 -15.80 16.27
N ALA A 183 -7.04 -15.00 16.26
CA ALA A 183 -7.13 -13.62 16.74
C ALA A 183 -7.74 -13.53 18.16
N GLY A 184 -7.69 -14.63 18.92
CA GLY A 184 -8.29 -14.67 20.26
C GLY A 184 -7.62 -13.70 21.23
N LEU A 185 -8.26 -13.47 22.39
CA LEU A 185 -7.77 -12.59 23.47
C LEU A 185 -6.27 -12.75 23.80
N ALA A 186 -5.71 -13.94 23.60
CA ALA A 186 -4.28 -14.23 23.81
C ALA A 186 -3.32 -13.37 22.96
N ARG A 187 -3.78 -12.81 21.84
CA ARG A 187 -3.00 -11.90 20.97
C ARG A 187 -3.47 -10.44 21.04
N THR A 188 -4.20 -10.10 22.12
CA THR A 188 -4.64 -8.74 22.43
C THR A 188 -3.82 -8.16 23.57
N LEU A 189 -3.36 -6.91 23.43
CA LEU A 189 -2.78 -6.13 24.51
C LEU A 189 -3.65 -4.92 24.84
N THR A 190 -3.86 -4.66 26.11
CA THR A 190 -4.54 -3.45 26.59
C THR A 190 -3.55 -2.30 26.81
N GLY A 191 -4.01 -1.05 26.76
CA GLY A 191 -3.19 0.11 27.10
C GLY A 191 -2.47 -0.03 28.45
N ARG A 192 -3.18 -0.51 29.48
CA ARG A 192 -2.61 -0.73 30.82
C ARG A 192 -1.49 -1.77 30.82
N GLU A 193 -1.61 -2.83 30.03
CA GLU A 193 -0.53 -3.81 29.88
C GLU A 193 0.64 -3.23 29.10
N LEU A 194 0.39 -2.37 28.11
CA LEU A 194 1.41 -1.68 27.33
C LEU A 194 2.26 -0.73 28.20
N ASP A 195 1.64 -0.05 29.16
CA ASP A 195 2.31 0.83 30.13
C ASP A 195 3.27 0.07 31.04
N ALA A 196 2.95 -1.19 31.36
CA ALA A 196 3.78 -2.04 32.19
C ALA A 196 4.97 -2.65 31.42
N LEU A 197 4.99 -2.58 30.08
CA LEU A 197 6.05 -3.12 29.24
C LEU A 197 7.13 -2.08 28.98
N ASP A 198 8.39 -2.49 29.14
CA ASP A 198 9.52 -1.75 28.58
C ASP A 198 9.57 -1.86 27.05
N ASP A 199 10.34 -0.97 26.42
CA ASP A 199 10.37 -0.89 24.95
C ASP A 199 11.00 -2.12 24.29
N THR A 200 11.90 -2.82 24.97
CA THR A 200 12.51 -4.07 24.50
C THR A 200 11.50 -5.21 24.45
N THR A 201 10.75 -5.41 25.53
CA THR A 201 9.70 -6.42 25.63
C THR A 201 8.54 -6.07 24.71
N LEU A 202 8.23 -4.78 24.56
CA LEU A 202 7.21 -4.32 23.61
C LEU A 202 7.59 -4.69 22.17
N ARG A 203 8.85 -4.54 21.75
CA ARG A 203 9.31 -4.97 20.41
C ARG A 203 9.10 -6.46 20.18
N GLU A 204 9.49 -7.29 21.15
CA GLU A 204 9.30 -8.75 21.05
C GLU A 204 7.81 -9.12 20.97
N ARG A 205 6.97 -8.53 21.83
CA ARG A 205 5.52 -8.77 21.84
C ARG A 205 4.85 -8.23 20.58
N ALA A 206 5.33 -7.12 20.03
CA ALA A 206 4.80 -6.53 18.80
C ALA A 206 4.92 -7.47 17.59
N ARG A 207 5.79 -8.50 17.63
CA ARG A 207 5.90 -9.52 16.57
C ARG A 207 4.69 -10.47 16.50
N SER A 208 3.95 -10.66 17.59
CA SER A 208 2.86 -11.63 17.68
C SER A 208 1.49 -11.00 17.97
N VAL A 209 1.46 -9.84 18.63
CA VAL A 209 0.22 -9.14 19.01
C VAL A 209 -0.46 -8.54 17.79
N SER A 210 -1.74 -8.84 17.58
CA SER A 210 -2.49 -8.37 16.40
C SER A 210 -3.56 -7.34 16.76
N VAL A 211 -3.88 -7.18 18.04
CA VAL A 211 -4.91 -6.26 18.52
C VAL A 211 -4.39 -5.48 19.72
N TYR A 212 -4.49 -4.16 19.66
CA TYR A 212 -4.22 -3.26 20.76
C TYR A 212 -5.52 -2.52 21.12
N ALA A 213 -5.98 -2.71 22.35
CA ALA A 213 -7.28 -2.21 22.82
C ALA A 213 -7.11 -1.20 23.96
N ARG A 214 -8.08 -0.29 24.12
CA ARG A 214 -8.02 0.83 25.08
C ARG A 214 -6.69 1.58 25.02
N VAL A 215 -6.20 1.87 23.82
CA VAL A 215 -4.93 2.58 23.63
C VAL A 215 -5.09 4.10 23.75
N ALA A 216 -4.10 4.73 24.38
CA ALA A 216 -3.95 6.18 24.42
C ALA A 216 -3.15 6.67 23.18
N PRO A 217 -3.17 7.97 22.85
CA PRO A 217 -2.38 8.53 21.74
C PRO A 217 -0.89 8.16 21.79
N GLU A 218 -0.29 8.21 22.98
CA GLU A 218 1.12 7.91 23.23
C GLU A 218 1.45 6.43 22.94
N HIS A 219 0.48 5.54 23.17
CA HIS A 219 0.61 4.11 22.89
C HIS A 219 0.73 3.85 21.40
N LYS A 220 -0.03 4.57 20.57
CA LYS A 220 0.04 4.41 19.10
C LYS A 220 1.44 4.71 18.60
N LEU A 221 2.04 5.79 19.09
CA LEU A 221 3.42 6.17 18.77
C LEU A 221 4.44 5.11 19.23
N ARG A 222 4.30 4.58 20.45
CA ARG A 222 5.16 3.49 20.96
C ARG A 222 5.05 2.22 20.13
N ILE A 223 3.84 1.84 19.72
CA ILE A 223 3.58 0.66 18.87
C ILE A 223 4.26 0.83 17.50
N VAL A 224 4.08 1.98 16.85
CA VAL A 224 4.72 2.29 15.56
C VAL A 224 6.24 2.24 15.70
N GLY A 225 6.81 2.84 16.76
CA GLY A 225 8.24 2.80 17.04
C GLY A 225 8.78 1.38 17.24
N ALA A 226 8.04 0.53 17.95
CA ALA A 226 8.41 -0.86 18.17
C ALA A 226 8.42 -1.68 16.86
N LEU A 227 7.41 -1.50 16.00
CA LEU A 227 7.33 -2.19 14.70
C LEU A 227 8.42 -1.70 13.74
N ARG A 228 8.70 -0.40 13.66
CA ARG A 228 9.78 0.14 12.82
C ARG A 228 11.17 -0.32 13.26
N ALA A 229 11.38 -0.50 14.57
CA ALA A 229 12.65 -1.00 15.09
C ALA A 229 13.00 -2.42 14.60
N GLU A 230 11.99 -3.21 14.22
CA GLU A 230 12.15 -4.55 13.62
C GLU A 230 12.50 -4.50 12.11
N ARG A 231 12.69 -3.30 11.55
CA ARG A 231 12.93 -3.04 10.12
C ARG A 231 11.73 -3.34 9.21
N ASP A 232 10.54 -3.44 9.79
CA ASP A 232 9.30 -3.45 9.02
C ASP A 232 9.01 -2.04 8.48
N ILE A 233 8.39 -1.99 7.29
CA ILE A 233 7.80 -0.75 6.76
C ILE A 233 6.38 -0.64 7.31
N VAL A 234 6.14 0.38 8.12
CA VAL A 234 4.88 0.53 8.85
C VAL A 234 4.01 1.58 8.18
N ALA A 235 2.82 1.15 7.74
CA ALA A 235 1.73 2.05 7.37
C ALA A 235 0.76 2.18 8.54
N MET A 236 0.47 3.41 8.97
CA MET A 236 -0.47 3.69 10.05
C MET A 236 -1.68 4.46 9.50
N THR A 237 -2.88 4.06 9.90
CA THR A 237 -4.12 4.78 9.60
C THR A 237 -4.61 5.56 10.82
N GLY A 238 -5.20 6.74 10.60
CA GLY A 238 -5.78 7.54 11.67
C GLY A 238 -6.68 8.66 11.15
N ASP A 239 -7.52 9.20 12.02
CA ASP A 239 -8.52 10.23 11.70
C ASP A 239 -8.48 11.41 12.68
N GLY A 240 -8.13 11.16 13.95
CA GLY A 240 -8.10 12.16 15.00
C GLY A 240 -6.78 12.94 15.09
N VAL A 241 -6.84 14.11 15.74
CA VAL A 241 -5.66 14.90 16.15
C VAL A 241 -4.69 14.05 16.99
N ASN A 242 -5.25 13.13 17.77
CA ASN A 242 -4.53 12.17 18.60
C ASN A 242 -3.64 11.20 17.79
N ASP A 243 -3.94 10.98 16.51
CA ASP A 243 -3.19 10.07 15.65
C ASP A 243 -2.03 10.77 14.93
N ALA A 244 -2.04 12.10 14.88
CA ALA A 244 -1.06 12.88 14.13
C ALA A 244 0.41 12.55 14.48
N PRO A 245 0.81 12.41 15.77
CA PRO A 245 2.20 12.05 16.09
C PRO A 245 2.61 10.68 15.53
N ALA A 246 1.71 9.71 15.60
CA ALA A 246 1.99 8.34 15.19
C ALA A 246 1.88 8.17 13.66
N LEU A 247 0.96 8.90 13.00
CA LEU A 247 0.91 9.05 11.54
C LEU A 247 2.23 9.62 11.01
N LYS A 248 2.76 10.67 11.65
CA LYS A 248 4.02 11.29 11.25
C LYS A 248 5.23 10.39 11.48
N ALA A 249 5.18 9.55 12.50
CA ALA A 249 6.25 8.62 12.86
C ALA A 249 6.25 7.34 12.02
N ALA A 250 5.13 6.98 11.37
CA ALA A 250 5.05 5.84 10.46
C ALA A 250 5.88 6.09 9.19
N ASP A 251 6.27 5.02 8.49
CA ASP A 251 6.91 5.18 7.17
C ASP A 251 5.92 5.70 6.13
N ILE A 252 4.63 5.35 6.31
CA ILE A 252 3.52 5.89 5.55
C ILE A 252 2.35 6.19 6.51
N GLY A 253 2.11 7.45 6.82
CA GLY A 253 0.90 7.90 7.50
C GLY A 253 -0.28 7.99 6.52
N VAL A 254 -1.44 7.44 6.90
CA VAL A 254 -2.67 7.42 6.08
C VAL A 254 -3.81 8.06 6.85
N ALA A 255 -4.31 9.20 6.37
CA ALA A 255 -5.42 9.91 6.99
C ALA A 255 -6.76 9.62 6.29
N MET A 256 -7.84 9.65 7.07
CA MET A 256 -9.21 9.62 6.56
C MET A 256 -9.56 10.97 5.91
N GLY A 257 -10.17 10.95 4.72
CA GLY A 257 -10.53 12.13 3.96
C GLY A 257 -11.82 12.80 4.45
N ILE A 258 -12.82 12.00 4.81
CA ILE A 258 -14.15 12.49 5.23
C ILE A 258 -14.18 12.66 6.74
N ALA A 259 -13.88 11.60 7.51
CA ALA A 259 -13.89 11.61 8.97
C ALA A 259 -12.64 12.27 9.58
N GLY A 260 -11.54 12.37 8.83
CA GLY A 260 -10.27 12.83 9.37
C GLY A 260 -10.22 14.35 9.60
N THR A 261 -9.63 14.72 10.73
CA THR A 261 -9.32 16.11 11.09
C THR A 261 -8.23 16.69 10.20
N ASP A 262 -8.22 18.01 10.02
CA ASP A 262 -7.19 18.69 9.20
C ASP A 262 -5.77 18.42 9.73
N VAL A 263 -5.62 18.32 11.06
CA VAL A 263 -4.34 17.99 11.69
C VAL A 263 -3.88 16.57 11.31
N ALA A 264 -4.78 15.59 11.26
CA ALA A 264 -4.44 14.23 10.83
C ALA A 264 -4.05 14.19 9.34
N LYS A 265 -4.78 14.92 8.49
CA LYS A 265 -4.49 15.03 7.05
C LYS A 265 -3.13 15.65 6.77
N GLU A 266 -2.78 16.73 7.46
CA GLU A 266 -1.48 17.39 7.34
C GLU A 266 -0.32 16.55 7.88
N ALA A 267 -0.59 15.68 8.86
CA ALA A 267 0.43 14.78 9.41
C ALA A 267 0.71 13.56 8.51
N ALA A 268 -0.23 13.16 7.66
CA ALA A 268 -0.17 11.97 6.82
C ALA A 268 0.57 12.17 5.49
N ASN A 269 1.01 11.07 4.89
CA ASN A 269 1.59 11.04 3.54
C ASN A 269 0.55 10.74 2.45
N MET A 270 -0.54 10.09 2.83
CA MET A 270 -1.63 9.69 1.95
C MET A 270 -2.98 10.00 2.60
N ILE A 271 -3.95 10.46 1.82
CA ILE A 271 -5.31 10.76 2.29
C ILE A 271 -6.29 9.86 1.53
N LEU A 272 -7.16 9.17 2.25
CA LEU A 272 -8.22 8.33 1.69
C LEU A 272 -9.47 9.17 1.42
N ALA A 273 -9.67 9.58 0.17
CA ALA A 273 -10.82 10.43 -0.19
C ALA A 273 -12.20 9.79 0.12
N ASP A 274 -12.25 8.47 0.28
CA ASP A 274 -13.45 7.65 0.46
C ASP A 274 -13.56 6.99 1.84
N ASP A 275 -12.60 7.21 2.74
CA ASP A 275 -12.53 6.57 4.06
C ASP A 275 -12.58 5.04 4.01
N ASN A 276 -11.99 4.45 2.96
CA ASN A 276 -12.04 3.01 2.71
C ASN A 276 -10.68 2.32 2.87
N PHE A 277 -10.62 1.31 3.73
CA PHE A 277 -9.44 0.46 3.90
C PHE A 277 -9.04 -0.27 2.62
N ALA A 278 -10.01 -0.63 1.76
CA ALA A 278 -9.73 -1.27 0.46
C ALA A 278 -8.81 -0.44 -0.44
N THR A 279 -8.90 0.89 -0.33
CA THR A 279 -8.07 1.83 -1.08
C THR A 279 -6.59 1.74 -0.70
N ILE A 280 -6.28 1.39 0.56
CA ILE A 280 -4.89 1.13 0.99
C ILE A 280 -4.33 -0.10 0.28
N VAL A 281 -5.11 -1.18 0.21
CA VAL A 281 -4.69 -2.43 -0.46
C VAL A 281 -4.51 -2.21 -1.96
N ALA A 282 -5.40 -1.43 -2.58
CA ALA A 282 -5.25 -1.00 -3.97
C ALA A 282 -3.98 -0.15 -4.18
N ALA A 283 -3.68 0.78 -3.27
CA ALA A 283 -2.46 1.58 -3.32
C ALA A 283 -1.19 0.73 -3.18
N VAL A 284 -1.22 -0.33 -2.35
CA VAL A 284 -0.09 -1.27 -2.26
C VAL A 284 0.11 -2.02 -3.57
N ARG A 285 -0.97 -2.52 -4.19
CA ARG A 285 -0.92 -3.16 -5.52
C ARG A 285 -0.27 -2.23 -6.55
N GLU A 286 -0.71 -0.97 -6.59
CA GLU A 286 -0.20 0.04 -7.51
C GLU A 286 1.28 0.39 -7.23
N GLY A 287 1.66 0.54 -5.96
CA GLY A 287 3.06 0.79 -5.57
C GLY A 287 3.99 -0.34 -6.01
N ARG A 288 3.55 -1.60 -5.86
CA ARG A 288 4.30 -2.78 -6.34
C ARG A 288 4.36 -2.83 -7.87
N ALA A 289 3.28 -2.47 -8.56
CA ALA A 289 3.21 -2.38 -10.01
C ALA A 289 4.21 -1.34 -10.56
N ILE A 290 4.19 -0.13 -9.98
CA ILE A 290 5.12 0.95 -10.31
C ILE A 290 6.55 0.47 -10.09
N PHE A 291 6.86 -0.14 -8.94
CA PHE A 291 8.22 -0.63 -8.68
C PHE A 291 8.67 -1.71 -9.68
N ALA A 292 7.79 -2.64 -10.06
CA ALA A 292 8.07 -3.62 -11.09
C ALA A 292 8.40 -2.95 -12.44
N ASN A 293 7.64 -1.91 -12.81
CA ASN A 293 7.89 -1.13 -14.01
C ASN A 293 9.19 -0.31 -13.91
N ILE A 294 9.53 0.20 -12.71
CA ILE A 294 10.81 0.87 -12.45
C ILE A 294 11.96 -0.06 -12.84
N ARG A 295 11.90 -1.32 -12.42
CA ARG A 295 12.90 -2.33 -12.74
C ARG A 295 12.94 -2.68 -14.23
N LYS A 296 11.80 -2.67 -14.93
CA LYS A 296 11.75 -2.90 -16.39
C LYS A 296 12.46 -1.77 -17.14
N PHE A 297 12.16 -0.51 -16.83
CA PHE A 297 12.84 0.61 -17.50
C PHE A 297 14.33 0.65 -17.17
N LEU A 298 14.73 0.38 -15.91
CA LEU A 298 16.14 0.35 -15.54
C LEU A 298 16.89 -0.75 -16.27
N ARG A 299 16.26 -1.93 -16.46
CA ARG A 299 16.84 -3.03 -17.23
C ARG A 299 17.06 -2.61 -18.68
N TYR A 300 16.11 -1.91 -19.28
CA TYR A 300 16.24 -1.42 -20.64
C TYR A 300 17.36 -0.40 -20.78
N LEU A 301 17.27 0.74 -20.07
CA LEU A 301 18.22 1.84 -20.21
C LEU A 301 19.64 1.40 -19.87
N LEU A 302 19.83 0.67 -18.76
CA LEU A 302 21.17 0.25 -18.38
C LEU A 302 21.76 -0.80 -19.34
N SER A 303 20.94 -1.66 -19.95
CA SER A 303 21.43 -2.62 -20.94
C SER A 303 21.81 -1.94 -22.24
N SER A 304 21.02 -0.96 -22.69
CA SER A 304 21.32 -0.12 -23.87
C SER A 304 22.63 0.64 -23.66
N ASN A 305 22.75 1.36 -22.54
CA ASN A 305 23.94 2.14 -22.20
C ASN A 305 25.18 1.24 -22.00
N ALA A 306 25.01 0.06 -21.39
CA ALA A 306 26.10 -0.91 -21.30
C ALA A 306 26.56 -1.35 -22.70
N GLY A 307 25.63 -1.58 -23.63
CA GLY A 307 25.92 -1.89 -25.03
C GLY A 307 26.73 -0.80 -25.72
N GLU A 308 26.34 0.47 -25.55
CA GLU A 308 27.07 1.61 -26.12
C GLU A 308 28.48 1.75 -25.54
N VAL A 309 28.61 1.71 -24.20
CA VAL A 309 29.91 1.83 -23.52
C VAL A 309 30.82 0.67 -23.92
N LEU A 310 30.30 -0.55 -23.99
CA LEU A 310 31.06 -1.73 -24.42
C LEU A 310 31.41 -1.66 -25.90
N THR A 311 30.53 -1.13 -26.77
CA THR A 311 30.83 -0.90 -28.20
C THR A 311 32.01 0.04 -28.33
N MET A 312 31.99 1.16 -27.61
CA MET A 312 33.07 2.14 -27.64
C MET A 312 34.38 1.54 -27.10
N PHE A 313 34.33 0.91 -25.93
CA PHE A 313 35.51 0.31 -25.29
C PHE A 313 36.12 -0.81 -26.15
N LEU A 314 35.31 -1.79 -26.55
CA LEU A 314 35.76 -2.93 -27.35
C LEU A 314 36.14 -2.54 -28.78
N GLY A 315 35.49 -1.53 -29.36
CA GLY A 315 35.85 -1.03 -30.68
C GLY A 315 37.19 -0.28 -30.67
N VAL A 316 37.49 0.49 -29.62
CA VAL A 316 38.81 1.12 -29.45
C VAL A 316 39.89 0.07 -29.17
N VAL A 317 39.66 -0.86 -28.24
CA VAL A 317 40.64 -1.91 -27.89
C VAL A 317 40.84 -2.89 -29.05
N GLY A 318 39.76 -3.25 -29.75
CA GLY A 318 39.74 -4.16 -30.89
C GLY A 318 40.04 -3.49 -32.22
N ALA A 319 40.32 -2.18 -32.25
CA ALA A 319 40.58 -1.43 -33.46
C ALA A 319 41.62 -2.08 -34.41
N PRO A 320 42.72 -2.71 -33.93
CA PRO A 320 43.70 -3.36 -34.82
C PRO A 320 43.12 -4.54 -35.60
N VAL A 321 42.06 -5.15 -35.10
CA VAL A 321 41.44 -6.35 -35.64
C VAL A 321 40.21 -6.02 -36.49
N LEU A 322 39.52 -4.92 -36.18
CA LEU A 322 38.21 -4.55 -36.75
C LEU A 322 38.30 -3.60 -37.96
N GLY A 323 39.47 -3.45 -38.58
CA GLY A 323 39.67 -2.54 -39.74
C GLY A 323 39.65 -1.05 -39.40
N LEU A 324 39.50 -0.68 -38.11
CA LEU A 324 39.38 0.72 -37.67
C LEU A 324 40.71 1.51 -37.79
N TYR A 325 41.87 0.84 -37.82
CA TYR A 325 43.17 1.49 -38.08
C TYR A 325 43.45 1.72 -39.58
N ALA A 326 42.77 1.02 -40.48
CA ALA A 326 43.05 1.08 -41.92
C ALA A 326 42.71 2.43 -42.56
N VAL A 327 42.12 3.36 -41.80
CA VAL A 327 41.62 4.66 -42.25
C VAL A 327 42.66 5.79 -42.09
N GLY A 328 43.86 5.51 -41.55
CA GLY A 328 44.96 6.48 -41.50
C GLY A 328 44.89 7.51 -40.37
N GLU A 329 43.93 7.41 -39.45
CA GLU A 329 43.85 8.20 -38.23
C GLU A 329 44.35 7.39 -37.01
N GLU A 330 45.03 8.05 -36.06
CA GLU A 330 45.55 7.39 -34.84
C GLU A 330 44.44 6.88 -33.90
N PHE A 331 43.23 7.44 -33.98
CA PHE A 331 42.08 7.06 -33.17
C PHE A 331 40.77 7.19 -33.94
N VAL A 332 40.12 6.06 -34.24
CA VAL A 332 38.81 6.04 -34.92
C VAL A 332 37.73 5.55 -33.94
N ALA A 333 36.85 6.46 -33.54
CA ALA A 333 35.70 6.12 -32.70
C ALA A 333 34.69 5.23 -33.47
N PRO A 334 34.22 4.11 -32.90
CA PRO A 334 33.21 3.24 -33.52
C PRO A 334 31.88 3.94 -33.80
N LEU A 335 31.46 4.84 -32.90
CA LEU A 335 30.25 5.66 -33.03
C LEU A 335 30.59 7.12 -32.69
N LEU A 336 29.84 8.06 -33.29
CA LEU A 336 29.98 9.48 -32.99
C LEU A 336 29.24 9.85 -31.70
N ALA A 337 29.72 10.89 -31.00
CA ALA A 337 29.04 11.41 -29.82
C ALA A 337 27.60 11.87 -30.13
N THR A 338 27.36 12.45 -31.30
CA THR A 338 26.02 12.85 -31.75
C THR A 338 25.09 11.65 -31.98
N GLN A 339 25.62 10.53 -32.47
CA GLN A 339 24.87 9.28 -32.63
C GLN A 339 24.51 8.67 -31.28
N ILE A 340 25.44 8.65 -30.32
CA ILE A 340 25.17 8.18 -28.95
C ILE A 340 24.12 9.06 -28.26
N LEU A 341 24.20 10.39 -28.44
CA LEU A 341 23.18 11.31 -27.92
C LEU A 341 21.80 11.04 -28.54
N TRP A 342 21.74 10.72 -29.83
CA TRP A 342 20.49 10.37 -30.51
C TRP A 342 19.86 9.08 -29.94
N ILE A 343 20.66 8.05 -29.69
CA ILE A 343 20.17 6.80 -29.10
C ILE A 343 19.58 7.09 -27.72
N ASN A 344 20.37 7.68 -26.83
CA ASN A 344 20.00 7.92 -25.44
C ASN A 344 18.81 8.88 -25.25
N LEU A 345 18.79 9.98 -26.01
CA LEU A 345 17.82 11.05 -25.78
C LEU A 345 16.57 10.90 -26.63
N VAL A 346 16.69 10.44 -27.87
CA VAL A 346 15.56 10.43 -28.83
C VAL A 346 14.98 9.04 -28.93
N THR A 347 15.82 8.06 -29.25
CA THR A 347 15.36 6.70 -29.57
C THR A 347 14.88 5.96 -28.33
N ASP A 348 15.62 6.06 -27.22
CA ASP A 348 15.36 5.29 -26.00
C ASP A 348 14.32 5.92 -25.07
N SER A 349 14.14 7.26 -25.11
CA SER A 349 13.20 7.97 -24.23
C SER A 349 11.76 7.48 -24.39
N GLY A 350 11.30 7.28 -25.62
CA GLY A 350 9.93 6.82 -25.90
C GLY A 350 9.65 5.43 -25.30
N PRO A 351 10.41 4.39 -25.67
CA PRO A 351 10.26 3.05 -25.11
C PRO A 351 10.45 3.01 -23.59
N ALA A 352 11.38 3.78 -23.02
CA ALA A 352 11.59 3.84 -21.57
C ALA A 352 10.36 4.37 -20.82
N LEU A 353 9.76 5.46 -21.31
CA LEU A 353 8.50 5.98 -20.75
C LEU A 353 7.36 4.97 -20.90
N ALA A 354 7.27 4.31 -22.05
CA ALA A 354 6.23 3.31 -22.29
C ALA A 354 6.35 2.08 -21.37
N LEU A 355 7.56 1.67 -21.00
CA LEU A 355 7.80 0.62 -20.00
C LEU A 355 7.33 1.01 -18.59
N GLY A 356 7.31 2.30 -18.27
CA GLY A 356 6.74 2.82 -17.02
C GLY A 356 5.24 2.53 -16.86
N PHE A 357 4.52 2.39 -17.98
CA PHE A 357 3.08 2.09 -18.03
C PHE A 357 2.77 0.65 -18.45
N ASP A 358 3.75 -0.25 -18.40
CA ASP A 358 3.53 -1.65 -18.74
C ASP A 358 2.60 -2.30 -17.69
N PRO A 359 1.70 -3.22 -18.06
CA PRO A 359 0.82 -3.87 -17.10
C PRO A 359 1.60 -4.57 -15.98
N PRO A 360 1.09 -4.56 -14.73
CA PRO A 360 1.73 -5.28 -13.64
C PRO A 360 1.75 -6.79 -13.90
N PRO A 361 2.72 -7.52 -13.30
CA PRO A 361 2.65 -8.97 -13.21
C PRO A 361 1.37 -9.44 -12.52
N GLU A 362 0.81 -10.57 -12.93
CA GLU A 362 -0.45 -11.11 -12.36
C GLU A 362 -0.30 -11.52 -10.89
N ASP A 363 0.91 -11.88 -10.49
CA ASP A 363 1.27 -12.34 -9.16
C ASP A 363 1.75 -11.21 -8.23
N VAL A 364 1.55 -9.93 -8.60
CA VAL A 364 2.06 -8.78 -7.83
C VAL A 364 1.57 -8.76 -6.37
N MET A 365 0.35 -9.24 -6.12
CA MET A 365 -0.23 -9.38 -4.77
C MET A 365 -0.04 -10.77 -4.16
N ARG A 366 0.72 -11.68 -4.80
CA ARG A 366 1.09 -12.99 -4.26
C ARG A 366 2.56 -13.06 -3.82
N GLN A 367 3.33 -12.03 -4.13
CA GLN A 367 4.72 -11.92 -3.70
C GLN A 367 4.80 -11.32 -2.28
N PRO A 368 5.74 -11.77 -1.44
CA PRO A 368 5.95 -11.16 -0.13
C PRO A 368 6.47 -9.72 -0.25
N PRO A 369 6.32 -8.89 0.79
CA PRO A 369 6.88 -7.55 0.81
C PRO A 369 8.39 -7.56 0.59
N ARG A 370 8.87 -6.63 -0.24
CA ARG A 370 10.30 -6.44 -0.50
C ARG A 370 11.01 -5.97 0.77
N ARG A 371 12.20 -6.50 1.05
CA ARG A 371 13.01 -6.03 2.18
C ARG A 371 13.63 -4.68 1.85
N PRO A 372 13.76 -3.74 2.81
CA PRO A 372 14.40 -2.44 2.57
C PRO A 372 15.84 -2.56 2.04
N THR A 373 16.54 -3.64 2.41
CA THR A 373 17.91 -3.96 2.00
C THR A 373 18.02 -4.51 0.57
N ASP A 374 16.91 -4.90 -0.05
CA ASP A 374 16.93 -5.43 -1.40
C ASP A 374 17.38 -4.32 -2.36
N ARG A 375 18.24 -4.66 -3.31
CA ARG A 375 18.69 -3.70 -4.32
C ARG A 375 17.67 -3.61 -5.44
N VAL A 376 17.46 -2.39 -5.96
CA VAL A 376 16.63 -2.19 -7.16
C VAL A 376 17.26 -2.93 -8.36
N ILE A 377 18.58 -2.84 -8.49
CA ILE A 377 19.39 -3.61 -9.43
C ILE A 377 20.08 -4.72 -8.63
N ASP A 378 19.51 -5.92 -8.67
CA ASP A 378 20.12 -7.09 -8.06
C ASP A 378 21.22 -7.71 -8.95
N ARG A 379 21.98 -8.66 -8.40
CA ARG A 379 23.05 -9.34 -9.14
C ARG A 379 22.57 -10.01 -10.43
N PRO A 380 21.44 -10.76 -10.44
CA PRO A 380 20.91 -11.33 -11.69
C PRO A 380 20.62 -10.28 -12.76
N MET A 381 20.02 -9.15 -12.38
CA MET A 381 19.77 -8.03 -13.29
C MET A 381 21.07 -7.43 -13.80
N GLY A 382 22.05 -7.18 -12.93
CA GLY A 382 23.37 -6.67 -13.31
C GLY A 382 24.11 -7.57 -14.31
N LEU A 383 24.10 -8.90 -14.10
CA LEU A 383 24.68 -9.86 -15.04
C LEU A 383 23.95 -9.84 -16.40
N THR A 384 22.62 -9.70 -16.38
CA THR A 384 21.82 -9.61 -17.60
C THR A 384 22.13 -8.32 -18.37
N ILE A 385 22.32 -7.19 -17.68
CA ILE A 385 22.71 -5.91 -18.27
C ILE A 385 24.05 -6.04 -19.01
N ILE A 386 25.06 -6.62 -18.35
CA ILE A 386 26.39 -6.80 -18.96
C ILE A 386 26.34 -7.78 -20.13
N LEU A 387 25.63 -8.91 -20.00
CA LEU A 387 25.49 -9.87 -21.10
C LEU A 387 24.80 -9.23 -22.31
N THR A 388 23.69 -8.53 -22.08
CA THR A 388 22.95 -7.84 -23.15
C THR A 388 23.83 -6.79 -23.82
N GLY A 389 24.57 -6.01 -23.03
CA GLY A 389 25.51 -5.02 -23.53
C GLY A 389 26.65 -5.64 -24.36
N LEU A 390 27.19 -6.79 -23.94
CA LEU A 390 28.22 -7.51 -24.71
C LEU A 390 27.69 -8.01 -26.06
N VAL A 391 26.48 -8.57 -26.09
CA VAL A 391 25.86 -9.04 -27.34
C VAL A 391 25.56 -7.86 -28.27
N MET A 392 25.03 -6.76 -27.73
CA MET A 392 24.79 -5.53 -28.48
C MET A 392 26.08 -4.96 -29.04
N ALA A 393 27.15 -4.88 -28.24
CA ALA A 393 28.46 -4.42 -28.69
C ALA A 393 29.06 -5.32 -29.78
N ALA A 394 28.96 -6.64 -29.63
CA ALA A 394 29.42 -7.58 -30.64
C ALA A 394 28.64 -7.42 -31.95
N ALA A 395 27.32 -7.29 -31.90
CA ALA A 395 26.48 -7.07 -33.08
C ALA A 395 26.81 -5.75 -33.78
N THR A 396 26.95 -4.66 -33.02
CA THR A 396 27.27 -3.34 -33.55
C THR A 396 28.67 -3.28 -34.16
N LEU A 397 29.68 -3.82 -33.47
CA LEU A 397 31.05 -3.86 -33.99
C LEU A 397 31.18 -4.77 -35.21
N LEU A 398 30.47 -5.91 -35.22
CA LEU A 398 30.41 -6.77 -36.40
C LEU A 398 29.75 -6.06 -37.58
N ALA A 399 28.69 -5.28 -37.35
CA ALA A 399 28.10 -4.46 -38.40
C ALA A 399 29.10 -3.46 -38.98
N ILE A 400 29.91 -2.81 -38.14
CA ILE A 400 30.96 -1.89 -38.58
C ILE A 400 32.05 -2.63 -39.37
N ASP A 401 32.55 -3.75 -38.85
CA ASP A 401 33.61 -4.57 -39.45
C ASP A 401 33.24 -5.10 -40.84
N LEU A 402 32.00 -5.56 -41.02
CA LEU A 402 31.50 -6.09 -42.30
C LEU A 402 31.58 -5.10 -43.47
N ARG A 403 31.68 -3.80 -43.19
CA ARG A 403 31.74 -2.73 -44.21
C ARG A 403 33.10 -2.08 -44.30
N LEU A 404 33.93 -2.12 -43.25
CA LEU A 404 35.26 -1.53 -43.28
C LEU A 404 36.29 -2.41 -44.01
N PRO A 405 37.23 -1.81 -44.76
CA PRO A 405 38.37 -2.54 -45.29
C PRO A 405 39.37 -2.90 -44.17
N GLY A 406 40.01 -4.07 -44.28
CA GLY A 406 41.05 -4.51 -43.33
C GLY A 406 40.53 -5.08 -42.00
N GLY A 407 39.22 -5.31 -41.90
CA GLY A 407 38.57 -6.00 -40.79
C GLY A 407 38.68 -7.53 -40.86
N LEU A 408 37.98 -8.22 -39.95
CA LEU A 408 37.89 -9.68 -39.94
C LEU A 408 37.13 -10.20 -41.17
N VAL A 409 36.18 -9.40 -41.67
CA VAL A 409 35.43 -9.69 -42.89
C VAL A 409 35.79 -8.66 -43.99
N PRO A 410 35.92 -9.08 -45.26
CA PRO A 410 36.28 -8.15 -46.33
C PRO A 410 35.17 -7.14 -46.62
N GLY A 411 35.32 -5.90 -46.15
CA GLY A 411 34.50 -4.75 -46.51
C GLY A 411 35.21 -3.79 -47.48
N SER A 412 34.44 -2.90 -48.12
CA SER A 412 34.96 -1.91 -49.09
C SER A 412 34.29 -0.53 -48.99
N ALA A 413 33.54 -0.28 -47.92
CA ALA A 413 32.75 0.93 -47.75
C ALA A 413 33.52 2.02 -47.00
N SER A 414 32.96 3.23 -46.98
CA SER A 414 33.50 4.35 -46.23
C SER A 414 33.27 4.20 -44.72
N LEU A 415 34.07 4.91 -43.91
CA LEU A 415 33.90 4.95 -42.46
C LEU A 415 32.52 5.51 -42.04
N VAL A 416 31.97 6.45 -42.81
CA VAL A 416 30.64 7.04 -42.54
C VAL A 416 29.54 6.00 -42.74
N GLU A 417 29.60 5.21 -43.81
CA GLU A 417 28.65 4.13 -44.07
C GLU A 417 28.75 3.02 -43.01
N ALA A 418 29.97 2.60 -42.65
CA ALA A 418 30.18 1.61 -41.60
C ALA A 418 29.66 2.08 -40.23
N ARG A 419 29.93 3.34 -39.85
CA ARG A 419 29.36 3.97 -38.65
C ARG A 419 27.85 4.03 -38.70
N THR A 420 27.26 4.28 -39.87
CA THR A 420 25.80 4.31 -40.03
C THR A 420 25.17 2.94 -39.85
N MET A 421 25.83 1.87 -40.32
CA MET A 421 25.39 0.50 -40.03
C MET A 421 25.52 0.15 -38.55
N GLY A 422 26.63 0.52 -37.90
CA GLY A 422 26.80 0.34 -36.47
C GLY A 422 25.73 1.07 -35.67
N PHE A 423 25.53 2.36 -35.98
CA PHE A 423 24.49 3.20 -35.38
C PHE A 423 23.10 2.60 -35.54
N THR A 424 22.76 2.14 -36.75
CA THR A 424 21.46 1.51 -37.04
C THR A 424 21.30 0.18 -36.33
N THR A 425 22.34 -0.64 -36.27
CA THR A 425 22.34 -1.91 -35.53
C THR A 425 22.14 -1.68 -34.04
N SER A 426 22.83 -0.69 -33.45
CA SER A 426 22.62 -0.30 -32.05
C SER A 426 21.19 0.15 -31.78
N VAL A 427 20.64 1.05 -32.61
CA VAL A 427 19.25 1.51 -32.46
C VAL A 427 18.26 0.35 -32.50
N ILE A 428 18.35 -0.51 -33.51
CA ILE A 428 17.43 -1.67 -33.65
C ILE A 428 17.63 -2.65 -32.49
N ALA A 429 18.87 -2.87 -32.05
CA ALA A 429 19.17 -3.73 -30.90
C ALA A 429 18.51 -3.18 -29.63
N SER A 430 18.62 -1.88 -29.35
CA SER A 430 17.93 -1.24 -28.22
C SER A 430 16.42 -1.41 -28.29
N LEU A 431 15.80 -1.32 -29.47
CA LEU A 431 14.37 -1.59 -29.63
C LEU A 431 14.00 -3.05 -29.30
N PHE A 432 14.85 -4.03 -29.64
CA PHE A 432 14.67 -5.42 -29.19
C PHE A 432 14.88 -5.58 -27.69
N VAL A 433 15.86 -4.88 -27.10
CA VAL A 433 16.09 -4.85 -25.65
C VAL A 433 14.85 -4.30 -24.93
N ALA A 434 14.19 -3.27 -25.46
CA ALA A 434 12.99 -2.71 -24.86
C ALA A 434 11.88 -3.77 -24.69
N TYR A 435 11.67 -4.63 -25.70
CA TYR A 435 10.74 -5.76 -25.60
C TYR A 435 11.20 -6.81 -24.59
N ASN A 436 12.49 -7.16 -24.62
CA ASN A 436 13.05 -8.11 -23.69
C ASN A 436 12.96 -7.66 -22.24
N ALA A 437 13.09 -6.36 -22.00
CA ALA A 437 13.13 -5.77 -20.67
C ALA A 437 11.77 -5.81 -19.96
N ARG A 438 10.67 -6.04 -20.68
CA ARG A 438 9.30 -6.16 -20.14
C ARG A 438 9.16 -7.24 -19.07
N SER A 439 9.95 -8.31 -19.15
CA SER A 439 9.96 -9.35 -18.12
C SER A 439 11.34 -9.96 -17.95
N ALA A 440 11.70 -10.27 -16.71
CA ALA A 440 12.93 -11.00 -16.39
C ALA A 440 12.82 -12.51 -16.64
N ARG A 441 11.59 -13.04 -16.70
CA ARG A 441 11.27 -14.49 -16.73
C ARG A 441 10.42 -14.88 -17.93
N GLU A 442 9.41 -14.08 -18.24
CA GLU A 442 8.50 -14.33 -19.35
C GLU A 442 9.14 -14.04 -20.70
N SER A 443 8.72 -14.80 -21.70
CA SER A 443 9.14 -14.59 -23.09
C SER A 443 8.65 -13.22 -23.59
N ALA A 444 9.47 -12.54 -24.40
CA ALA A 444 9.10 -11.31 -25.08
C ALA A 444 7.91 -11.49 -26.04
N PHE A 445 7.70 -12.70 -26.55
CA PHE A 445 6.57 -13.04 -27.42
C PHE A 445 5.26 -13.25 -26.64
N HIS A 446 5.34 -13.50 -25.33
CA HIS A 446 4.16 -13.59 -24.49
C HIS A 446 3.57 -12.19 -24.27
N ARG A 447 2.31 -11.99 -24.65
CA ARG A 447 1.61 -10.69 -24.59
C ARG A 447 2.33 -9.56 -25.34
N PHE A 448 2.82 -9.86 -26.54
CA PHE A 448 3.57 -8.91 -27.39
C PHE A 448 2.87 -7.54 -27.55
N PHE A 449 1.55 -7.53 -27.78
CA PHE A 449 0.76 -6.32 -28.01
C PHE A 449 0.05 -5.74 -26.77
N SER A 450 0.30 -6.25 -25.56
CA SER A 450 -0.45 -5.78 -24.39
C SER A 450 -0.11 -4.34 -24.00
N ASN A 451 1.09 -3.84 -24.35
CA ASN A 451 1.48 -2.46 -24.17
C ASN A 451 1.48 -1.71 -25.51
N ARG A 452 0.32 -1.19 -25.91
CA ARG A 452 0.14 -0.43 -27.16
C ARG A 452 1.02 0.83 -27.20
N ARG A 453 1.34 1.42 -26.04
CA ARG A 453 2.22 2.59 -25.94
C ARG A 453 3.65 2.23 -26.30
N LEU A 454 4.13 1.06 -25.88
CA LEU A 454 5.47 0.57 -26.23
C LEU A 454 5.58 0.29 -27.73
N VAL A 455 4.59 -0.38 -28.31
CA VAL A 455 4.55 -0.62 -29.76
C VAL A 455 4.59 0.69 -30.54
N GLY A 456 3.77 1.67 -30.11
CA GLY A 456 3.75 3.01 -30.72
C GLY A 456 5.07 3.75 -30.56
N ALA A 457 5.70 3.68 -29.39
CA ALA A 457 7.00 4.30 -29.14
C ALA A 457 8.11 3.68 -29.99
N ILE A 458 8.15 2.36 -30.13
CA ILE A 458 9.13 1.66 -30.96
C ILE A 458 8.94 2.00 -32.44
N ALA A 459 7.70 2.01 -32.93
CA ALA A 459 7.40 2.41 -34.30
C ALA A 459 7.81 3.87 -34.56
N PHE A 460 7.54 4.76 -33.61
CA PHE A 460 7.93 6.16 -33.70
C PHE A 460 9.45 6.34 -33.70
N SER A 461 10.17 5.65 -32.80
CA SER A 461 11.64 5.65 -32.76
C SER A 461 12.24 5.13 -34.07
N LEU A 462 11.66 4.09 -34.66
CA LEU A 462 12.10 3.57 -35.96
C LEU A 462 11.90 4.59 -37.09
N VAL A 463 10.76 5.29 -37.12
CA VAL A 463 10.50 6.35 -38.10
C VAL A 463 11.50 7.50 -37.96
N LEU A 464 11.76 7.94 -36.72
CA LEU A 464 12.76 8.98 -36.46
C LEU A 464 14.16 8.54 -36.86
N HIS A 465 14.51 7.27 -36.64
CA HIS A 465 15.79 6.71 -37.05
C HIS A 465 15.95 6.67 -38.57
N VAL A 466 14.92 6.21 -39.29
CA VAL A 466 14.88 6.27 -40.76
C VAL A 466 15.04 7.72 -41.24
N LEU A 467 14.38 8.68 -40.59
CA LEU A 467 14.52 10.10 -40.94
C LEU A 467 15.97 10.59 -40.78
N VAL A 468 16.68 10.22 -39.72
CA VAL A 468 18.10 10.60 -39.52
C VAL A 468 19.01 10.02 -40.59
N VAL A 469 18.77 8.78 -41.04
CA VAL A 469 19.61 8.09 -42.03
C VAL A 469 19.40 8.62 -43.47
N TYR A 470 18.20 9.11 -43.80
CA TYR A 470 17.85 9.52 -45.17
C TYR A 470 17.73 11.04 -45.37
N ALA A 471 17.47 11.83 -44.33
CA ALA A 471 17.33 13.28 -44.49
C ALA A 471 18.71 13.95 -44.63
N PRO A 472 19.00 14.67 -45.73
CA PRO A 472 20.34 15.25 -45.96
C PRO A 472 20.83 16.20 -44.86
N VAL A 473 19.92 17.00 -44.28
CA VAL A 473 20.25 17.91 -43.18
C VAL A 473 20.68 17.14 -41.93
N LEU A 474 20.04 15.99 -41.65
CA LEU A 474 20.35 15.15 -40.50
C LEU A 474 21.61 14.32 -40.73
N ASN A 475 21.85 13.86 -41.97
CA ASN A 475 23.08 13.16 -42.34
C ASN A 475 24.34 13.98 -42.02
N THR A 476 24.31 15.28 -42.30
CA THR A 476 25.42 16.18 -41.96
C THR A 476 25.56 16.36 -40.44
N ALA A 477 24.45 16.46 -39.71
CA ALA A 477 24.46 16.68 -38.25
C ALA A 477 24.89 15.44 -37.44
N PHE A 478 24.52 14.24 -37.90
CA PHE A 478 24.76 12.98 -37.20
C PHE A 478 25.86 12.11 -37.83
N GLY A 479 26.46 12.57 -38.92
CA GLY A 479 27.50 11.84 -39.64
C GLY A 479 27.00 10.50 -40.17
N THR A 480 25.82 10.50 -40.79
CA THR A 480 25.17 9.30 -41.35
C THR A 480 25.13 9.32 -42.87
N ALA A 481 25.04 8.13 -43.47
CA ALA A 481 24.91 7.92 -44.91
C ALA A 481 23.68 7.05 -45.22
N PRO A 482 22.97 7.28 -46.34
CA PRO A 482 21.83 6.45 -46.72
C PRO A 482 22.21 4.97 -46.84
N LEU A 483 21.44 4.10 -46.19
CA LEU A 483 21.66 2.65 -46.23
C LEU A 483 20.88 1.99 -47.37
N GLY A 484 21.45 0.95 -47.97
CA GLY A 484 20.77 0.08 -48.92
C GLY A 484 19.75 -0.85 -48.23
N PHE A 485 18.87 -1.47 -49.01
CA PHE A 485 17.90 -2.43 -48.48
C PHE A 485 18.57 -3.65 -47.83
N GLU A 486 19.67 -4.13 -48.43
CA GLU A 486 20.45 -5.25 -47.89
C GLU A 486 21.11 -4.90 -46.54
N ASP A 487 21.59 -3.65 -46.39
CA ASP A 487 22.17 -3.16 -45.14
C ASP A 487 21.16 -3.17 -44.00
N TRP A 488 19.92 -2.77 -44.27
CA TRP A 488 18.83 -2.83 -43.28
C TRP A 488 18.55 -4.25 -42.83
N ILE A 489 18.47 -5.22 -43.76
CA ILE A 489 18.26 -6.63 -43.42
C ILE A 489 19.40 -7.13 -42.54
N LEU A 490 20.64 -6.80 -42.89
CA LEU A 490 21.82 -7.19 -42.11
C LEU A 490 21.80 -6.57 -40.71
N CYS A 491 21.51 -5.27 -40.58
CA CYS A 491 21.39 -4.58 -39.29
C CYS A 491 20.30 -5.23 -38.42
N ILE A 492 19.13 -5.53 -38.99
CA ILE A 492 18.03 -6.19 -38.27
C ILE A 492 18.44 -7.60 -37.84
N ALA A 493 19.08 -8.38 -38.72
CA ALA A 493 19.52 -9.73 -38.41
C ALA A 493 20.54 -9.73 -37.26
N LEU A 494 21.55 -8.87 -37.32
CA LEU A 494 22.57 -8.72 -36.27
C LEU A 494 21.94 -8.23 -34.96
N ALA A 495 21.11 -7.20 -35.01
CA ALA A 495 20.42 -6.66 -33.84
C ALA A 495 19.49 -7.69 -33.17
N SER A 496 18.86 -8.58 -33.96
CA SER A 496 17.98 -9.63 -33.44
C SER A 496 18.71 -10.64 -32.54
N SER A 497 20.05 -10.74 -32.61
CA SER A 497 20.83 -11.59 -31.71
C SER A 497 20.56 -11.30 -30.24
N VAL A 498 20.33 -10.03 -29.88
CA VAL A 498 19.99 -9.61 -28.52
C VAL A 498 18.63 -10.17 -28.08
N LEU A 499 17.67 -10.26 -29.00
CA LEU A 499 16.37 -10.91 -28.77
C LEU A 499 16.57 -12.39 -28.43
N TRP A 500 17.29 -13.12 -29.29
CA TRP A 500 17.43 -14.56 -29.19
C TRP A 500 18.25 -15.03 -27.99
N VAL A 501 19.35 -14.33 -27.68
CA VAL A 501 20.19 -14.66 -26.51
C VAL A 501 19.40 -14.52 -25.21
N GLU A 502 18.62 -13.46 -25.09
CA GLU A 502 17.82 -13.21 -23.89
C GLU A 502 16.63 -14.18 -23.78
N GLU A 503 16.00 -14.54 -24.89
CA GLU A 503 14.96 -15.57 -24.90
C GLU A 503 15.49 -16.95 -24.51
N LEU A 504 16.68 -17.32 -24.99
CA LEU A 504 17.36 -18.55 -24.57
C LEU A 504 17.67 -18.51 -23.07
N ARG A 505 18.19 -17.40 -22.55
CA ARG A 505 18.45 -17.20 -21.12
C ARG A 505 17.17 -17.38 -20.31
N LYS A 506 16.08 -16.72 -20.69
CA LYS A 506 14.77 -16.82 -20.03
C LYS A 506 14.23 -18.25 -20.07
N ALA A 507 14.36 -18.96 -21.19
CA ALA A 507 13.96 -20.35 -21.31
C ALA A 507 14.72 -21.27 -20.35
N VAL A 508 16.03 -21.07 -20.19
CA VAL A 508 16.86 -21.81 -19.22
C VAL A 508 16.42 -21.51 -17.78
N VAL A 509 16.14 -20.25 -17.45
CA VAL A 509 15.67 -19.85 -16.11
C VAL A 509 14.31 -20.47 -15.80
N ARG A 510 13.36 -20.43 -16.74
CA ARG A 510 12.03 -21.05 -16.56
C ARG A 510 12.14 -22.56 -16.33
N ARG A 511 12.98 -23.26 -17.11
CA ARG A 511 13.18 -24.71 -16.97
C ARG A 511 13.78 -25.08 -15.61
N ARG A 512 14.70 -24.28 -15.07
CA ARG A 512 15.30 -24.52 -13.75
C ARG A 512 14.30 -24.31 -12.61
N LEU A 513 13.43 -23.31 -12.71
CA LEU A 513 12.37 -23.08 -11.73
C LEU A 513 11.35 -24.22 -11.72
N TRP A 514 10.97 -24.70 -12.91
CA TRP A 514 10.04 -25.83 -13.07
C TRP A 514 10.59 -27.19 -12.60
N GLN A 515 11.89 -27.30 -12.38
CA GLN A 515 12.53 -28.48 -11.80
C GLN A 515 12.75 -28.36 -10.28
N ALA A 516 12.56 -27.17 -9.73
CA ALA A 516 12.74 -26.88 -8.31
C ALA A 516 11.41 -26.83 -7.53
N ASP A 517 10.31 -26.53 -8.23
CA ASP A 517 8.93 -26.80 -7.80
C ASP A 517 8.56 -28.27 -8.06
#